data_AF-A0A388K293-F1
#
_entry.id   AF-A0A388K293-F1
#
_cell.length_a   1.000
_cell.length_b   1.000
_cell.length_c   1.000
_cell.angle_alpha   90.00
_cell.angle_beta   90.00
_cell.angle_gamma   90.00
#
_symmetry.space_group_name_H-M   'P 1'
#
loop_
_entity.id
_entity.type
_entity.pdbx_description
1 polymer ?
#
loop_
_entity_poly.entity_id
_entity_poly.type
_entity_poly.pdbx_seq_one_letter_code
_entity_poly.pdbx_strand_id
1 'polypeptide(L)'
;MEGLRRAGARTCRSIFLSSSSPLCYTPAAAFATSKAKAAPKKKSVISKSAKSKAAKTPKAKAEPAKGKFDGLLDKYLQPLAHPSEASSSTEEQRQREREMASQYSRLLMGRHRAEMKALNLQIQLKEAAIAALPEDLREAALVPDLTPFPINRFAATLTPPIAGYVEETTKEAQRAAAGSKSR
;
A
#
# COMPACT_ATOMS: atom_id res chain seq x y z
N MET A 1 -41.34 -32.12 -20.19
CA MET A 1 -40.58 -33.07 -21.02
C MET A 1 -39.16 -32.54 -21.15
N GLU A 2 -38.30 -32.73 -20.14
CA GLU A 2 -37.45 -33.93 -20.02
C GLU A 2 -36.71 -34.19 -21.35
N GLY A 3 -35.39 -34.17 -21.47
CA GLY A 3 -34.29 -34.25 -20.54
C GLY A 3 -33.15 -34.87 -21.33
N LEU A 4 -31.98 -34.23 -21.40
CA LEU A 4 -30.79 -34.83 -22.03
C LEU A 4 -29.68 -35.03 -21.00
N ARG A 5 -29.84 -36.16 -20.32
CA ARG A 5 -28.84 -37.16 -19.87
C ARG A 5 -27.35 -36.77 -19.89
N ARG A 6 -26.82 -36.70 -18.67
CA ARG A 6 -25.59 -37.35 -18.15
C ARG A 6 -24.73 -38.14 -19.16
N ALA A 7 -23.50 -37.69 -19.32
CA ALA A 7 -22.30 -38.52 -19.51
C ALA A 7 -21.15 -37.84 -18.77
N GLY A 8 -20.25 -38.47 -18.03
CA GLY A 8 -20.10 -39.83 -17.57
C GLY A 8 -19.11 -39.78 -16.41
N ALA A 9 -19.32 -40.64 -15.41
CA ALA A 9 -18.40 -40.77 -14.29
C ALA A 9 -17.08 -41.39 -14.77
N ARG A 10 -15.97 -40.69 -14.59
CA ARG A 10 -14.64 -41.30 -14.54
C ARG A 10 -14.08 -41.10 -13.15
N THR A 11 -14.12 -42.19 -12.40
CA THR A 11 -13.38 -42.46 -11.18
C THR A 11 -11.89 -42.19 -11.39
N CYS A 12 -11.31 -41.23 -10.67
CA CYS A 12 -9.88 -41.20 -10.40
C CYS A 12 -9.64 -40.97 -8.91
N ARG A 13 -9.30 -42.09 -8.28
CA ARG A 13 -8.62 -42.27 -6.99
C ARG A 13 -7.85 -41.03 -6.48
N SER A 14 -8.08 -40.80 -5.19
CA SER A 14 -7.15 -40.25 -4.22
C SER A 14 -5.66 -40.30 -4.62
N ILE A 15 -5.06 -39.12 -4.81
CA ILE A 15 -3.65 -38.90 -4.52
C ILE A 15 -3.61 -37.85 -3.43
N PHE A 16 -3.46 -38.34 -2.20
CA PHE A 16 -3.09 -37.55 -1.06
C PHE A 16 -1.62 -37.15 -1.26
N LEU A 17 -1.33 -35.88 -1.55
CA LEU A 17 0.02 -35.34 -1.41
C LEU A 17 -0.03 -33.97 -0.76
N SER A 18 0.44 -33.96 0.49
CA SER A 18 0.82 -32.83 1.30
C SER A 18 1.80 -31.88 0.58
N SER A 19 1.50 -30.59 0.57
CA SER A 19 2.46 -29.47 0.64
C SER A 19 1.65 -28.16 0.57
N SER A 20 1.36 -27.48 1.67
CA SER A 20 2.27 -26.56 2.36
C SER A 20 3.26 -25.87 1.41
N SER A 21 2.86 -24.78 0.76
CA SER A 21 3.69 -23.58 0.63
C SER A 21 2.85 -22.37 0.15
N PRO A 22 2.96 -21.20 0.83
CA PRO A 22 2.26 -19.98 0.46
C PRO A 22 2.93 -19.34 -0.76
N LEU A 23 2.17 -19.12 -1.83
CA LEU A 23 2.65 -18.39 -2.99
C LEU A 23 2.74 -16.91 -2.65
N CYS A 24 3.97 -16.47 -2.39
CA CYS A 24 4.41 -15.11 -2.46
C CYS A 24 4.24 -14.57 -3.89
N TYR A 25 3.68 -13.37 -3.96
CA TYR A 25 3.47 -12.59 -5.18
C TYR A 25 4.82 -12.15 -5.76
N THR A 26 5.17 -12.65 -6.95
CA THR A 26 6.26 -12.12 -7.78
C THR A 26 5.67 -11.19 -8.86
N PRO A 27 6.24 -10.00 -9.09
CA PRO A 27 5.76 -9.13 -10.16
C PRO A 27 6.18 -9.70 -11.53
N ALA A 28 5.18 -9.96 -12.37
CA ALA A 28 5.36 -10.33 -13.77
C ALA A 28 5.81 -9.11 -14.59
N ALA A 29 6.97 -9.21 -15.23
CA ALA A 29 7.38 -8.31 -16.29
C ALA A 29 7.85 -9.16 -17.48
N ALA A 30 7.02 -9.25 -18.53
CA ALA A 30 7.42 -9.44 -19.93
C ALA A 30 6.17 -9.53 -20.82
N PHE A 31 5.71 -8.39 -21.37
CA PHE A 31 5.02 -8.41 -22.66
C PHE A 31 6.10 -8.33 -23.75
N ALA A 32 6.17 -9.37 -24.57
CA ALA A 32 7.04 -9.46 -25.73
C ALA A 32 6.46 -8.60 -26.87
N THR A 33 7.20 -7.59 -27.32
CA THR A 33 6.96 -6.89 -28.58
C THR A 33 7.81 -7.52 -29.69
N SER A 34 7.18 -7.77 -30.83
CA SER A 34 7.74 -8.38 -32.03
C SER A 34 8.87 -7.57 -32.69
N LYS A 35 9.79 -8.31 -33.31
CA LYS A 35 10.92 -7.92 -34.17
C LYS A 35 10.68 -6.71 -35.09
N ALA A 36 11.60 -5.74 -35.09
CA ALA A 36 12.05 -5.04 -36.30
C ALA A 36 13.42 -4.35 -36.12
N LYS A 37 14.38 -4.78 -36.95
CA LYS A 37 15.61 -4.15 -37.50
C LYS A 37 16.68 -3.52 -36.58
N ALA A 38 17.92 -3.86 -36.92
CA ALA A 38 19.18 -3.62 -36.22
C ALA A 38 19.90 -2.34 -36.67
N ALA A 39 20.66 -1.71 -35.77
CA ALA A 39 21.96 -1.00 -35.99
C ALA A 39 22.61 -0.63 -34.63
N PRO A 40 23.86 -0.13 -34.53
CA PRO A 40 24.99 -0.88 -33.96
C PRO A 40 25.48 -0.43 -32.58
N LYS A 41 26.19 -1.36 -31.93
CA LYS A 41 26.84 -1.24 -30.61
C LYS A 41 27.84 -0.08 -30.54
N LYS A 42 27.70 0.78 -29.53
CA LYS A 42 28.82 1.56 -28.98
C LYS A 42 29.30 0.90 -27.68
N LYS A 43 30.58 0.53 -27.68
CA LYS A 43 31.32 -0.02 -26.54
C LYS A 43 31.69 1.11 -25.59
N SER A 44 31.47 0.95 -24.29
CA SER A 44 32.43 1.41 -23.26
C SER A 44 32.20 0.56 -21.99
N VAL A 45 33.11 -0.39 -21.75
CA VAL A 45 34.13 -0.34 -20.68
C VAL A 45 33.49 -0.21 -19.29
N ILE A 46 33.24 -1.35 -18.65
CA ILE A 46 33.64 -1.63 -17.26
C ILE A 46 33.79 -3.15 -17.14
N SER A 47 34.81 -3.52 -16.39
CA SER A 47 35.58 -4.76 -16.37
C SER A 47 34.81 -6.01 -15.95
N LYS A 48 35.27 -7.12 -16.52
CA LYS A 48 34.97 -8.50 -16.15
C LYS A 48 35.38 -8.75 -14.70
N SER A 49 34.49 -9.29 -13.88
CA SER A 49 34.88 -10.14 -12.74
C SER A 49 34.12 -11.46 -12.81
N ALA A 50 34.87 -12.52 -12.54
CA ALA A 50 34.63 -13.87 -12.99
C ALA A 50 33.44 -14.55 -12.31
N LYS A 51 32.67 -15.29 -13.11
CA LYS A 51 31.65 -16.25 -12.67
C LYS A 51 32.37 -17.46 -12.03
N SER A 52 32.61 -17.45 -10.72
CA SER A 52 32.97 -18.67 -9.99
C SER A 52 31.69 -19.43 -9.62
N LYS A 53 31.58 -20.67 -10.11
CA LYS A 53 30.64 -21.66 -9.61
C LYS A 53 31.13 -22.11 -8.23
N ALA A 54 30.33 -21.94 -7.18
CA ALA A 54 30.60 -22.50 -5.88
C ALA A 54 29.48 -23.49 -5.51
N ALA A 55 29.91 -24.71 -5.19
CA ALA A 55 29.09 -25.86 -4.81
C ALA A 55 28.34 -25.62 -3.49
N LYS A 56 27.20 -26.28 -3.34
CA LYS A 56 26.38 -26.33 -2.11
C LYS A 56 27.14 -27.01 -0.97
N THR A 57 27.28 -26.31 0.15
CA THR A 57 27.57 -26.87 1.48
C THR A 57 26.47 -26.46 2.48
N PRO A 58 26.20 -27.26 3.53
CA PRO A 58 24.97 -27.16 4.34
C PRO A 58 24.96 -25.96 5.31
N LYS A 59 23.80 -25.31 5.45
CA LYS A 59 23.54 -24.18 6.36
C LYS A 59 23.56 -24.62 7.83
N ALA A 60 24.59 -24.24 8.57
CA ALA A 60 24.51 -24.02 10.01
C ALA A 60 23.93 -22.62 10.29
N LYS A 61 23.15 -22.47 11.36
CA LYS A 61 22.52 -21.20 11.76
C LYS A 61 23.60 -20.20 12.18
N ALA A 62 23.78 -19.12 11.42
CA ALA A 62 24.62 -17.99 11.79
C ALA A 62 23.78 -16.92 12.49
N GLU A 63 24.21 -16.49 13.67
CA GLU A 63 23.70 -15.26 14.29
C GLU A 63 24.15 -14.05 13.45
N PRO A 64 23.30 -13.04 13.23
CA PRO A 64 23.69 -11.86 12.50
C PRO A 64 24.65 -11.02 13.36
N ALA A 65 25.89 -10.86 12.91
CA ALA A 65 26.85 -9.93 13.52
C ALA A 65 26.25 -8.51 13.49
N LYS A 66 25.97 -7.95 14.68
CA LYS A 66 25.47 -6.58 14.82
C LYS A 66 26.49 -5.61 14.23
N GLY A 67 26.09 -4.86 13.21
CA GLY A 67 26.92 -3.81 12.63
C GLY A 67 27.06 -2.63 13.60
N LYS A 68 28.05 -1.77 13.37
CA LYS A 68 28.27 -0.55 14.18
C LYS A 68 27.03 0.36 14.24
N PHE A 69 26.16 0.28 13.25
CA PHE A 69 24.88 0.99 13.18
C PHE A 69 23.87 0.47 14.19
N ASP A 70 23.79 -0.85 14.41
CA ASP A 70 22.87 -1.46 15.37
C ASP A 70 23.21 -1.04 16.80
N GLY A 71 24.51 -0.98 17.13
CA GLY A 71 24.97 -0.48 18.43
C GLY A 71 24.79 1.05 18.61
N LEU A 72 24.62 1.81 17.53
CA LEU A 72 24.30 3.24 17.61
C LEU A 72 22.79 3.45 17.77
N LEU A 73 21.99 2.67 17.04
CA LEU A 73 20.53 2.67 17.15
C LEU A 73 20.08 2.25 18.55
N ASP A 74 20.68 1.19 19.11
CA ASP A 74 20.42 0.73 20.48
C ASP A 74 20.67 1.86 21.50
N LYS A 75 21.75 2.63 21.35
CA LYS A 75 22.09 3.78 22.24
C LYS A 75 21.06 4.91 22.20
N TYR A 76 20.45 5.16 21.05
CA TYR A 76 19.44 6.21 20.92
C TYR A 76 18.05 5.75 21.35
N LEU A 77 17.74 4.45 21.24
CA LEU A 77 16.45 3.90 21.65
C LEU A 77 16.35 3.64 23.16
N GLN A 78 17.47 3.29 23.81
CA GLN A 78 17.50 2.94 25.24
C GLN A 78 17.01 4.06 26.19
N PRO A 79 17.28 5.35 25.96
CA PRO A 79 16.77 6.44 26.80
C PRO A 79 15.27 6.74 26.55
N LEU A 80 14.78 6.42 25.35
CA LEU A 80 13.37 6.57 24.97
C LEU A 80 12.52 5.38 25.43
N ALA A 81 13.16 4.27 25.78
CA ALA A 81 12.54 3.18 26.52
C ALA A 81 12.34 3.64 27.98
N HIS A 82 11.40 4.56 28.18
CA HIS A 82 10.83 4.78 29.50
C HIS A 82 10.33 3.41 29.97
N PRO A 83 10.66 2.96 31.20
CA PRO A 83 9.96 1.84 31.78
C PRO A 83 8.52 2.32 32.03
N SER A 84 7.68 2.27 30.98
CA SER A 84 6.26 2.10 31.23
C SER A 84 6.21 0.89 32.13
N GLU A 85 5.65 1.04 33.32
CA GLU A 85 5.43 -0.10 34.22
C GLU A 85 4.94 -1.23 33.32
N ALA A 86 5.79 -2.25 33.18
CA ALA A 86 5.48 -3.38 32.36
C ALA A 86 4.34 -4.06 33.11
N SER A 87 3.12 -3.56 32.92
CA SER A 87 1.90 -4.19 33.35
C SER A 87 2.05 -5.57 32.75
N SER A 88 2.32 -6.53 33.63
CA SER A 88 2.72 -7.89 33.28
C SER A 88 1.55 -8.47 32.52
N SER A 89 1.54 -8.26 31.21
CA SER A 89 0.41 -8.64 30.39
C SER A 89 0.32 -10.14 30.49
N THR A 90 -0.80 -10.57 31.04
CA THR A 90 -1.11 -11.99 31.21
C THR A 90 -0.92 -12.67 29.87
N GLU A 91 -0.50 -13.94 29.87
CA GLU A 91 -0.24 -14.67 28.62
C GLU A 91 -1.45 -14.65 27.69
N GLU A 92 -2.65 -14.64 28.26
CA GLU A 92 -3.90 -14.49 27.54
C GLU A 92 -4.03 -13.15 26.82
N GLN A 93 -3.65 -12.04 27.47
CA GLN A 93 -3.64 -10.71 26.82
C GLN A 93 -2.67 -10.68 25.64
N ARG A 94 -1.46 -11.24 25.80
CA ARG A 94 -0.48 -11.31 24.70
C ARG A 94 -0.97 -12.16 23.53
N GLN A 95 -1.69 -13.24 23.79
CA GLN A 95 -2.29 -14.05 22.74
C GLN A 95 -3.40 -13.30 22.00
N ARG A 96 -4.32 -12.67 22.75
CA ARG A 96 -5.39 -11.84 22.17
C ARG A 96 -4.84 -10.69 21.32
N GLU A 97 -3.80 -10.00 21.80
CA GLU A 97 -3.14 -8.93 21.05
C GLU A 97 -2.55 -9.43 19.72
N ARG A 98 -1.90 -10.60 19.72
CA ARG A 98 -1.36 -11.21 18.50
C ARG A 98 -2.46 -11.57 17.51
N GLU A 99 -3.56 -12.13 18.00
CA GLU A 99 -4.73 -12.46 17.19
C GLU A 99 -5.33 -11.20 16.57
N MET A 100 -5.58 -10.17 17.39
CA MET A 100 -6.12 -8.88 16.94
C MET A 100 -5.21 -8.21 15.92
N ALA A 101 -3.90 -8.18 16.15
CA ALA A 101 -2.92 -7.64 15.21
C ALA A 101 -2.94 -8.38 13.87
N SER A 102 -3.05 -9.72 13.90
CA SER A 102 -3.12 -10.54 12.69
C SER A 102 -4.40 -10.28 11.89
N GLN A 103 -5.55 -10.13 12.57
CA GLN A 103 -6.84 -9.85 11.96
C GLN A 103 -6.85 -8.44 11.35
N TYR A 104 -6.36 -7.46 12.10
CA TYR A 104 -6.24 -6.08 11.63
C TYR A 104 -5.35 -5.99 10.39
N SER A 105 -4.21 -6.68 10.39
CA SER A 105 -3.31 -6.72 9.23
C SER A 105 -3.99 -7.30 7.99
N ARG A 106 -4.78 -8.38 8.15
CA ARG A 106 -5.55 -8.98 7.05
C ARG A 106 -6.61 -8.02 6.52
N LEU A 107 -7.36 -7.37 7.40
CA LEU A 107 -8.38 -6.39 7.04
C LEU A 107 -7.77 -5.21 6.28
N LEU A 108 -6.66 -4.67 6.79
CA LEU A 108 -5.95 -3.55 6.18
C LEU A 108 -5.47 -3.89 4.77
N MET A 109 -4.86 -5.06 4.57
CA MET A 109 -4.43 -5.52 3.25
C MET A 109 -5.61 -5.79 2.31
N GLY A 110 -6.73 -6.29 2.84
CA GLY A 110 -7.98 -6.44 2.10
C GLY A 110 -8.50 -5.11 1.58
N ARG A 111 -8.59 -4.11 2.46
CA ARG A 111 -9.00 -2.74 2.12
C ARG A 111 -8.08 -2.12 1.07
N HIS A 112 -6.76 -2.20 1.28
CA HIS A 112 -5.79 -1.65 0.33
C HIS A 112 -5.94 -2.28 -1.07
N ARG A 113 -6.11 -3.60 -1.16
CA ARG A 113 -6.35 -4.27 -2.45
C ARG A 113 -7.65 -3.82 -3.11
N ALA A 114 -8.71 -3.60 -2.34
CA ALA A 114 -9.97 -3.09 -2.87
C ALA A 114 -9.82 -1.67 -3.41
N GLU A 115 -9.13 -0.79 -2.68
CA GLU A 115 -8.82 0.57 -3.12
C GLU A 115 -7.97 0.58 -4.39
N MET A 116 -6.90 -0.22 -4.46
CA MET A 116 -6.05 -0.31 -5.65
C MET A 116 -6.82 -0.82 -6.89
N LYS A 117 -7.72 -1.78 -6.70
CA LYS A 117 -8.60 -2.25 -7.78
C LYS A 117 -9.52 -1.13 -8.26
N ALA A 118 -10.15 -0.40 -7.34
CA ALA A 118 -11.05 0.70 -7.68
C ALA A 118 -10.31 1.81 -8.45
N LEU A 119 -9.12 2.20 -8.00
CA LEU A 119 -8.29 3.20 -8.68
C LEU A 119 -7.88 2.75 -10.09
N ASN A 120 -7.43 1.50 -10.24
CA ASN A 120 -7.05 0.96 -11.55
C ASN A 120 -8.25 0.92 -12.52
N LEU A 121 -9.43 0.56 -12.03
CA LEU A 121 -10.65 0.61 -12.84
C LEU A 121 -11.00 2.04 -13.24
N GLN A 122 -10.89 3.01 -12.34
CA GLN A 122 -11.12 4.43 -12.66
C GLN A 122 -10.14 4.92 -13.73
N ILE A 123 -8.86 4.52 -13.67
CA ILE A 123 -7.87 4.87 -14.68
C ILE A 123 -8.25 4.28 -16.04
N GLN A 124 -8.58 2.97 -16.10
CA GLN A 124 -8.97 2.31 -17.35
C GLN A 124 -10.22 2.94 -17.97
N LEU A 125 -11.23 3.23 -17.15
CA LEU A 125 -12.46 3.89 -17.61
C LEU A 125 -12.20 5.32 -18.07
N LYS A 126 -11.31 6.06 -17.40
CA LYS A 126 -10.89 7.40 -17.82
C LYS A 126 -10.21 7.35 -19.19
N GLU A 127 -9.28 6.42 -19.40
CA GLU A 127 -8.58 6.24 -20.67
C GLU A 127 -9.55 5.88 -21.81
N ALA A 128 -10.48 4.95 -21.55
CA ALA A 128 -11.51 4.56 -22.51
C ALA A 128 -12.45 5.73 -22.85
N ALA A 129 -12.81 6.56 -21.85
CA ALA A 129 -13.62 7.75 -22.06
C ALA A 129 -12.90 8.79 -22.92
N ILE A 130 -11.61 9.03 -22.69
CA ILE A 130 -10.80 9.95 -23.51
C ILE A 130 -10.71 9.45 -24.96
N ALA A 131 -10.56 8.13 -25.16
CA ALA A 131 -10.51 7.55 -26.49
C ALA A 131 -11.84 7.66 -27.27
N ALA A 132 -12.97 7.70 -26.57
CA ALA A 132 -14.29 7.85 -27.17
C ALA A 132 -14.66 9.29 -27.56
N LEU A 133 -13.86 10.29 -27.16
CA LEU A 133 -14.07 11.70 -27.52
C LEU A 133 -13.69 11.98 -28.99
N PRO A 134 -14.29 12.99 -29.62
CA PRO A 134 -13.84 13.49 -30.92
C PRO A 134 -12.43 14.10 -30.81
N GLU A 135 -11.72 14.16 -31.93
CA GLU A 135 -10.27 14.44 -31.98
C GLU A 135 -9.89 15.78 -31.35
N ASP A 136 -10.64 16.84 -31.68
CA ASP A 136 -10.42 18.19 -31.14
C ASP A 136 -10.50 18.26 -29.60
N LEU A 137 -11.45 17.52 -29.01
CA LEU A 137 -11.64 17.50 -27.55
C LEU A 137 -10.67 16.54 -26.86
N ARG A 138 -10.22 15.50 -27.56
CA ARG A 138 -9.25 14.53 -27.06
C ARG A 138 -7.89 15.19 -26.81
N GLU A 139 -7.45 16.07 -27.70
CA GLU A 139 -6.20 16.82 -27.53
C GLU A 139 -6.23 17.72 -26.28
N ALA A 140 -7.32 18.44 -26.07
CA ALA A 140 -7.51 19.27 -24.88
C ALA A 140 -7.56 18.43 -23.58
N ALA A 141 -8.20 17.26 -23.60
CA ALA A 141 -8.36 16.39 -22.44
C ALA A 141 -7.05 15.68 -22.00
N LEU A 142 -6.08 15.54 -22.90
CA LEU A 142 -4.77 14.93 -22.59
C LEU A 142 -3.85 15.88 -21.80
N VAL A 143 -4.13 17.18 -21.81
CA VAL A 143 -3.34 18.17 -21.06
C VAL A 143 -3.65 18.05 -19.56
N PRO A 144 -2.65 17.85 -18.69
CA PRO A 144 -2.88 17.79 -17.25
C PRO A 144 -3.26 19.18 -16.71
N ASP A 145 -4.32 19.22 -15.90
CA ASP A 145 -4.73 20.42 -15.18
C ASP A 145 -3.74 20.73 -14.05
N LEU A 146 -3.17 21.94 -14.08
CA LEU A 146 -2.20 22.44 -13.09
C LEU A 146 -2.83 23.43 -12.10
N THR A 147 -4.15 23.65 -12.17
CA THR A 147 -4.83 24.49 -11.19
C THR A 147 -4.72 23.85 -9.80
N PRO A 148 -4.32 24.62 -8.76
CA PRO A 148 -4.19 24.08 -7.42
C PRO A 148 -5.57 23.70 -6.88
N PHE A 149 -5.62 22.68 -6.03
CA PHE A 149 -6.84 22.32 -5.34
C PHE A 149 -7.35 23.49 -4.47
N PRO A 150 -8.68 23.66 -4.36
CA PRO A 150 -9.26 24.73 -3.54
C PRO A 150 -8.85 24.55 -2.08
N ILE A 151 -8.39 25.63 -1.46
CA ILE A 151 -7.90 25.66 -0.08
C ILE A 151 -9.04 25.36 0.92
N ASN A 152 -10.30 25.63 0.55
CA ASN A 152 -11.48 25.51 1.41
C ASN A 152 -12.05 24.08 1.53
N ARG A 153 -11.22 23.04 1.45
CA ARG A 153 -11.66 21.65 1.67
C ARG A 153 -11.67 21.34 3.15
N PHE A 154 -12.86 21.36 3.76
CA PHE A 154 -13.02 20.97 5.16
C PHE A 154 -12.90 19.45 5.31
N ALA A 155 -12.06 19.01 6.25
CA ALA A 155 -12.07 17.63 6.71
C ALA A 155 -13.37 17.36 7.46
N ALA A 156 -13.92 16.15 7.31
CA ALA A 156 -15.10 15.76 8.08
C ALA A 156 -14.78 15.80 9.58
N THR A 157 -15.50 16.64 10.32
CA THR A 157 -15.43 16.70 11.79
C THR A 157 -16.28 15.59 12.39
N LEU A 158 -15.92 15.11 13.59
CA LEU A 158 -16.69 14.07 14.30
C LEU A 158 -18.14 14.50 14.54
N THR A 159 -18.34 15.79 14.82
CA THR A 159 -19.63 16.45 14.97
C THR A 159 -19.75 17.55 13.91
N PRO A 160 -20.86 17.63 13.14
CA PRO A 160 -21.06 18.73 12.20
C PRO A 160 -21.12 20.08 12.95
N PRO A 161 -20.75 21.20 12.31
CA PRO A 161 -20.77 22.51 12.95
C PRO A 161 -22.19 22.93 13.30
N ILE A 162 -22.36 23.49 14.50
CA ILE A 162 -23.63 24.06 14.96
C ILE A 162 -23.88 25.35 14.19
N ALA A 163 -25.08 25.49 13.60
CA ALA A 163 -25.46 26.69 12.87
C ALA A 163 -25.41 27.92 13.81
N GLY A 164 -24.82 29.03 13.35
CA GLY A 164 -24.76 30.29 14.10
C GLY A 164 -23.71 30.37 15.22
N TYR A 165 -23.17 29.26 15.72
CA TYR A 165 -22.25 29.28 16.87
C TYR A 165 -20.97 30.12 16.61
N VAL A 166 -20.37 29.99 15.43
CA VAL A 166 -19.20 30.79 15.05
C VAL A 166 -19.54 32.27 14.90
N GLU A 167 -20.76 32.58 14.45
CA GLU A 167 -21.20 33.98 14.31
C GLU A 167 -21.47 34.63 15.67
N GLU A 168 -22.08 33.90 16.60
CA GLU A 168 -22.35 34.38 17.96
C GLU A 168 -21.06 34.64 18.72
N THR A 169 -20.15 33.66 18.71
CA THR A 169 -18.85 33.77 19.38
C THR A 169 -17.96 34.88 18.80
N THR A 170 -17.98 35.07 17.48
CA THR A 170 -17.24 36.19 16.84
C THR A 170 -17.86 37.54 17.16
N LYS A 171 -19.19 37.66 17.17
CA LYS A 171 -19.89 38.89 17.60
C LYS A 171 -19.57 39.25 19.05
N GLU A 172 -19.57 38.27 19.95
CA GLU A 172 -19.19 38.46 21.36
C GLU A 172 -17.73 38.88 21.52
N ALA A 173 -16.81 38.22 20.81
CA ALA A 173 -15.39 38.57 20.82
C ALA A 173 -15.13 39.98 20.28
N GLN A 174 -15.83 40.39 19.23
CA GLN A 174 -15.75 41.76 18.69
C GLN A 174 -16.25 42.80 19.70
N ARG A 175 -17.36 42.52 20.39
CA ARG A 175 -17.87 43.39 21.48
C ARG A 175 -16.86 43.52 22.62
N ALA A 176 -16.23 42.42 23.03
CA ALA A 176 -15.20 42.43 24.07
C ALA A 176 -13.94 43.21 23.64
N ALA A 177 -13.49 43.06 22.39
CA ALA A 177 -12.32 43.76 21.85
C ALA A 177 -12.55 45.27 21.64
N ALA A 178 -13.79 45.69 21.39
CA ALA A 178 -14.15 47.11 21.31
C ALA A 178 -14.13 47.78 22.69
N GLY A 179 -14.48 47.07 23.76
CA GLY A 179 -14.45 47.58 25.13
C GLY A 179 -13.04 47.84 25.67
N SER A 180 -12.03 47.07 25.26
CA SER A 180 -10.66 47.17 25.79
C SER A 180 -9.78 48.25 25.14
N LYS A 181 -10.16 48.81 24.00
CA LYS A 181 -9.39 49.87 23.29
C LYS A 181 -9.66 51.30 23.79
N SER A 182 -10.49 51.47 24.82
CA SER A 182 -10.89 52.78 25.37
C SER A 182 -10.20 53.16 26.68
N ARG A 183 -9.12 52.47 27.08
CA ARG A 183 -8.32 52.75 28.28
C ARG A 183 -6.88 53.11 27.96
#